data_AF-A0A1A3P0Q4-F1
#
_entry.id   AF-A0A1A3P0Q4-F1
#
_cell.length_a   1.000
_cell.length_b   1.000
_cell.length_c   1.000
_cell.angle_alpha   90.00
_cell.angle_beta   90.00
_cell.angle_gamma   90.00
#
_symmetry.space_group_name_H-M   'P 1'
#
loop_
_entity.id
_entity.type
_entity.pdbx_description
1 polymer ?
#
loop_
_entity_poly.entity_id
_entity_poly.type
_entity_poly.pdbx_seq_one_letter_code
_entity_poly.pdbx_strand_id
1 'polypeptide(L)'
;MKDDVEDVERDTQRDVRRLREFSTFEKFSDSELDRLVRASQHTSQSVPWPLIREQTPSDACFILLSGEVGVYVGEDRVAVVGPGEVIGESALRRGQLRSATVTTIGPAEVLRIGRDDLARLLKEIPALRETMEATAARHVAAAPPPKPKPTHSRINASVPSELLERFEHAADTAGVGVPAALESALSDWIERNGKT
;
A
#
# COMPACT_ATOMS: atom_id res chain seq x y z
N MET A 1 28.62 -15.26 -14.66
CA MET A 1 27.72 -15.11 -15.83
C MET A 1 26.97 -16.39 -16.17
N LYS A 2 27.60 -17.58 -16.24
CA LYS A 2 26.85 -18.84 -16.39
C LYS A 2 26.07 -19.19 -15.11
N ASP A 3 26.71 -19.02 -13.97
CA ASP A 3 26.12 -19.32 -12.66
C ASP A 3 24.95 -18.37 -12.31
N ASP A 4 25.08 -17.07 -12.61
CA ASP A 4 24.02 -16.08 -12.35
C ASP A 4 22.73 -16.33 -13.16
N VAL A 5 22.86 -16.86 -14.38
CA VAL A 5 21.70 -17.17 -15.24
C VAL A 5 20.99 -18.43 -14.75
N GLU A 6 21.74 -19.44 -14.32
CA GLU A 6 21.19 -20.66 -13.73
C GLU A 6 20.46 -20.38 -12.40
N ASP A 7 20.97 -19.45 -11.58
CA ASP A 7 20.30 -19.01 -10.36
C ASP A 7 18.95 -18.31 -10.63
N VAL A 8 18.92 -17.37 -11.58
CA VAL A 8 17.68 -16.67 -11.96
C VAL A 8 16.64 -17.63 -12.54
N GLU A 9 17.05 -18.61 -13.34
CA GLU A 9 16.13 -19.63 -13.87
C GLU A 9 15.58 -20.54 -12.76
N ARG A 10 16.40 -20.92 -11.78
CA ARG A 10 15.95 -21.70 -10.62
C ARG A 10 14.93 -20.94 -9.79
N ASP A 11 15.18 -19.67 -9.50
CA ASP A 11 14.26 -18.81 -8.74
C ASP A 11 12.95 -18.58 -9.50
N THR A 12 13.03 -18.31 -10.81
CA THR A 12 11.84 -18.16 -11.66
C THR A 12 10.98 -19.42 -11.60
N GLN A 13 11.59 -20.60 -11.75
CA GLN A 13 10.87 -21.87 -11.71
C GLN A 13 10.27 -22.18 -10.32
N ARG A 14 10.93 -21.75 -9.23
CA ARG A 14 10.37 -21.85 -7.88
C ARG A 14 9.09 -21.02 -7.77
N ASP A 15 9.14 -19.77 -8.20
CA ASP A 15 8.01 -18.85 -8.07
C ASP A 15 6.84 -19.26 -9.00
N VAL A 16 7.13 -19.76 -10.22
CA VAL A 16 6.11 -20.35 -11.11
C VAL A 16 5.40 -21.52 -10.45
N ARG A 17 6.16 -22.46 -9.84
CA ARG A 17 5.57 -23.58 -9.09
C ARG A 17 4.72 -23.10 -7.94
N ARG A 18 5.16 -22.07 -7.22
CA ARG A 18 4.39 -21.49 -6.11
C ARG A 18 3.08 -20.88 -6.59
N LEU A 19 3.09 -20.13 -7.69
CA LEU A 19 1.86 -19.54 -8.25
C LEU A 19 0.85 -20.62 -8.68
N ARG A 20 1.32 -21.76 -9.20
CA ARG A 20 0.48 -22.90 -9.58
C ARG A 20 -0.32 -23.51 -8.43
N GLU A 21 0.10 -23.31 -7.18
CA GLU A 21 -0.59 -23.84 -6.00
C GLU A 21 -1.84 -23.02 -5.63
N PHE A 22 -2.02 -21.84 -6.21
CA PHE A 22 -3.12 -20.93 -5.89
C PHE A 22 -4.22 -20.96 -6.94
N SER A 23 -5.47 -21.09 -6.49
CA SER A 23 -6.65 -21.14 -7.37
C SER A 23 -6.80 -19.89 -8.25
N THR A 24 -6.34 -18.73 -7.75
CA THR A 24 -6.27 -17.45 -8.48
C THR A 24 -5.55 -17.56 -9.83
N PHE A 25 -4.61 -18.51 -9.96
CA PHE A 25 -3.74 -18.66 -11.13
C PHE A 25 -4.02 -19.94 -11.94
N GLU A 26 -5.08 -20.70 -11.64
CA GLU A 26 -5.43 -21.95 -12.35
C GLU A 26 -5.59 -21.76 -13.86
N LYS A 27 -6.11 -20.61 -14.29
CA LYS A 27 -6.36 -20.28 -15.69
C LYS A 27 -5.10 -19.92 -16.49
N PHE A 28 -3.95 -19.73 -15.83
CA PHE A 28 -2.71 -19.35 -16.50
C PHE A 28 -2.02 -20.58 -17.07
N SER A 29 -1.48 -20.48 -18.28
CA SER A 29 -0.52 -21.44 -18.81
C SER A 29 0.86 -21.26 -18.15
N ASP A 30 1.71 -22.28 -18.22
CA ASP A 30 3.07 -22.19 -17.67
C ASP A 30 3.87 -21.06 -18.33
N SER A 31 3.66 -20.82 -19.63
CA SER A 31 4.33 -19.73 -20.36
C SER A 31 3.85 -18.34 -19.94
N GLU A 32 2.62 -18.21 -19.43
CA GLU A 32 2.10 -16.95 -18.90
C GLU A 32 2.59 -16.72 -17.47
N LEU A 33 2.67 -17.77 -16.65
CA LEU A 33 3.27 -17.69 -15.32
C LEU A 33 4.76 -17.35 -15.38
N ASP A 34 5.52 -17.98 -16.27
CA ASP A 34 6.94 -17.68 -16.47
C ASP A 34 7.13 -16.21 -16.89
N ARG A 35 6.32 -15.72 -17.85
CA ARG A 35 6.33 -14.30 -18.25
C ARG A 35 5.98 -13.36 -17.10
N LEU A 36 4.95 -13.68 -16.32
CA LEU A 36 4.55 -12.91 -15.15
C LEU A 36 5.68 -12.82 -14.11
N VAL A 37 6.31 -13.94 -13.79
CA VAL A 37 7.40 -14.02 -12.81
C VAL A 37 8.63 -13.25 -13.31
N ARG A 38 9.03 -13.43 -14.57
CA ARG A 38 10.18 -12.72 -15.16
C ARG A 38 10.02 -11.21 -15.23
N ALA A 39 8.78 -10.74 -15.35
CA ALA A 39 8.44 -9.31 -15.33
C ALA A 39 8.27 -8.76 -13.90
N SER A 40 8.50 -9.58 -12.87
CA SER A 40 8.34 -9.23 -11.47
C SER A 40 9.66 -9.26 -10.71
N GLN A 41 9.69 -8.59 -9.56
CA GLN A 41 10.81 -8.63 -8.62
C GLN A 41 10.39 -9.42 -7.38
N HIS A 42 11.04 -10.55 -7.13
CA HIS A 42 10.86 -11.29 -5.88
C HIS A 42 11.41 -10.49 -4.71
N THR A 43 10.66 -10.38 -3.63
CA THR A 43 11.12 -9.79 -2.36
C THR A 43 10.69 -10.67 -1.20
N SER A 44 11.63 -11.01 -0.33
CA SER A 44 11.39 -11.72 0.93
C SER A 44 11.70 -10.79 2.11
N GLN A 45 10.85 -10.80 3.13
CA GLN A 45 11.03 -10.03 4.35
C GLN A 45 10.76 -10.92 5.55
N SER A 46 11.56 -10.77 6.61
CA SER A 46 11.40 -11.53 7.86
C SER A 46 10.65 -10.76 8.95
N VAL A 47 10.36 -9.49 8.72
CA VAL A 47 9.69 -8.58 9.65
C VAL A 47 8.52 -7.88 8.96
N PRO A 48 7.55 -7.33 9.72
CA PRO A 48 6.50 -6.50 9.16
C PRO A 48 7.06 -5.39 8.26
N TRP A 49 6.56 -5.33 7.03
CA TRP A 49 7.06 -4.44 6.00
C TRP A 49 5.89 -3.79 5.25
N PRO A 50 5.82 -2.43 5.18
CA PRO A 50 4.77 -1.74 4.44
C PRO A 50 5.00 -1.88 2.93
N LEU A 51 4.11 -2.60 2.26
CA LEU A 51 4.09 -2.78 0.81
C LEU A 51 3.47 -1.57 0.11
N ILE A 52 2.41 -1.04 0.70
CA ILE A 52 1.61 0.06 0.17
C ILE A 52 1.30 1.02 1.30
N ARG A 53 1.38 2.32 1.01
CA ARG A 53 0.93 3.37 1.92
C ARG A 53 -0.32 4.05 1.37
N GLU A 54 -1.28 4.30 2.23
CA GLU A 54 -2.49 5.05 1.87
C GLU A 54 -2.15 6.46 1.36
N GLN A 55 -2.98 7.01 0.47
CA GLN A 55 -2.88 8.36 -0.07
C GLN A 55 -1.59 8.64 -0.87
N THR A 56 -0.81 7.62 -1.24
CA THR A 56 0.32 7.77 -2.15
C THR A 56 -0.08 7.44 -3.60
N PRO A 57 0.71 7.91 -4.60
CA PRO A 57 0.60 7.40 -5.95
C PRO A 57 0.82 5.87 -6.01
N SER A 58 0.21 5.25 -7.02
CA SER A 58 0.36 3.81 -7.27
C SER A 58 1.38 3.55 -8.38
N ASP A 59 2.47 2.86 -8.08
CA ASP A 59 3.57 2.58 -9.00
C ASP A 59 3.77 1.08 -9.27
N ALA A 60 3.13 0.22 -8.48
CA ALA A 60 3.26 -1.24 -8.56
C ALA A 60 2.05 -1.98 -7.96
N CYS A 61 1.90 -3.26 -8.29
CA CYS A 61 1.08 -4.20 -7.53
C CYS A 61 1.94 -5.35 -7.02
N PHE A 62 1.37 -6.12 -6.11
CA PHE A 62 2.07 -7.22 -5.46
C PHE A 62 1.25 -8.51 -5.57
N ILE A 63 1.93 -9.65 -5.66
CA ILE A 63 1.34 -10.97 -5.49
C ILE A 63 1.96 -11.57 -4.24
N LEU A 64 1.15 -11.99 -3.28
CA LEU A 64 1.63 -12.59 -2.04
C LEU A 64 1.92 -14.09 -2.25
N LEU A 65 3.18 -14.48 -2.14
CA LEU A 65 3.62 -15.89 -2.29
C LEU A 65 3.56 -16.66 -0.96
N SER A 66 3.82 -15.99 0.16
CA SER A 66 3.77 -16.58 1.50
C SER A 66 3.54 -15.52 2.58
N GLY A 67 3.10 -15.95 3.77
CA GLY A 67 2.78 -15.05 4.89
C GLY A 67 1.39 -14.43 4.78
N GLU A 68 1.16 -13.37 5.55
CA GLU A 68 -0.10 -12.63 5.60
C GLU A 68 0.16 -11.13 5.57
N VAL A 69 -0.79 -10.38 5.01
CA VAL A 69 -0.78 -8.91 5.04
C VAL A 69 -2.03 -8.37 5.72
N GLY A 70 -1.85 -7.34 6.53
CA GLY A 70 -2.95 -6.53 7.05
C GLY A 70 -3.25 -5.37 6.10
N VAL A 71 -4.54 -5.10 5.90
CA VAL A 71 -5.03 -3.94 5.14
C VAL A 71 -5.63 -2.95 6.13
N TYR A 72 -5.20 -1.69 6.05
CA TYR A 72 -5.52 -0.64 7.00
C TYR A 72 -6.07 0.61 6.31
N VAL A 73 -7.14 1.20 6.86
CA VAL A 73 -7.71 2.48 6.40
C VAL A 73 -7.68 3.47 7.56
N GLY A 74 -6.76 4.43 7.51
CA GLY A 74 -6.27 5.09 8.72
C GLY A 74 -5.61 4.06 9.65
N GLU A 75 -6.05 4.00 10.91
CA GLU A 75 -5.50 3.11 11.93
C GLU A 75 -6.26 1.77 12.04
N ASP A 76 -7.45 1.68 11.45
CA ASP A 76 -8.29 0.49 11.54
C ASP A 76 -7.81 -0.61 10.59
N ARG A 77 -7.54 -1.81 11.11
CA ARG A 77 -7.30 -3.00 10.30
C ARG A 77 -8.63 -3.53 9.78
N VAL A 78 -8.89 -3.33 8.48
CA VAL A 78 -10.15 -3.68 7.83
C VAL A 78 -10.16 -5.09 7.24
N ALA A 79 -8.99 -5.66 6.93
CA ALA A 79 -8.87 -7.01 6.41
C ALA A 79 -7.49 -7.63 6.70
N VAL A 80 -7.43 -8.96 6.62
CA VAL A 80 -6.19 -9.74 6.54
C VAL A 80 -6.28 -10.58 5.27
N VAL A 81 -5.19 -10.60 4.50
CA VAL A 81 -5.11 -11.25 3.18
C VAL A 81 -3.96 -12.25 3.19
N GLY A 82 -4.22 -13.45 2.68
CA GLY A 82 -3.27 -14.56 2.63
C GLY A 82 -2.66 -14.78 1.23
N PRO A 83 -1.82 -15.82 1.08
CA PRO A 83 -1.10 -16.10 -0.16
C PRO A 83 -2.03 -16.36 -1.35
N GLY A 84 -1.53 -16.06 -2.55
CA GLY A 84 -2.27 -16.19 -3.82
C GLY A 84 -3.12 -14.99 -4.19
N GLU A 85 -3.14 -13.95 -3.35
CA GLU A 85 -3.89 -12.71 -3.60
C GLU A 85 -3.05 -11.65 -4.30
N VAL A 86 -3.72 -10.86 -5.13
CA VAL A 86 -3.16 -9.69 -5.82
C VAL A 86 -3.51 -8.45 -5.01
N ILE A 87 -2.50 -7.66 -4.66
CA ILE A 87 -2.62 -6.52 -3.75
C ILE A 87 -2.25 -5.23 -4.49
N GLY A 88 -3.05 -4.18 -4.28
CA GLY A 88 -2.78 -2.84 -4.82
C GLY A 88 -3.23 -2.64 -6.27
N GLU A 89 -3.98 -3.60 -6.81
CA GLU A 89 -4.55 -3.64 -8.15
C GLU A 89 -5.58 -2.53 -8.41
N SER A 90 -6.26 -2.07 -7.35
CA SER A 90 -7.33 -1.06 -7.44
C SER A 90 -6.85 0.33 -7.84
N ALA A 91 -5.72 0.79 -7.29
CA ALA A 91 -5.21 2.13 -7.57
C ALA A 91 -4.58 2.24 -8.98
N LEU A 92 -3.99 1.14 -9.50
CA LEU A 92 -3.42 1.11 -10.85
C LEU A 92 -4.48 1.25 -11.95
N ARG A 93 -5.67 0.65 -11.74
CA ARG A 93 -6.77 0.75 -12.72
C ARG A 93 -7.42 2.13 -12.77
N ARG A 94 -7.64 2.74 -11.61
CA ARG A 94 -8.43 3.98 -11.50
C ARG A 94 -7.58 5.25 -11.67
N GLY A 95 -6.25 5.12 -11.72
CA GLY A 95 -5.35 6.29 -11.68
C GLY A 95 -5.51 7.11 -10.40
N GLN A 96 -6.02 6.49 -9.34
CA GLN A 96 -6.32 7.12 -8.06
C GLN A 96 -5.20 6.86 -7.06
N LEU A 97 -5.16 7.65 -5.99
CA LEU A 97 -4.29 7.39 -4.85
C LEU A 97 -4.62 6.03 -4.21
N ARG A 98 -3.65 5.43 -3.52
CA ARG A 98 -3.85 4.20 -2.74
C ARG A 98 -4.95 4.43 -1.70
N SER A 99 -5.94 3.54 -1.66
CA SER A 99 -7.09 3.63 -0.76
C SER A 99 -6.86 3.05 0.63
N ALA A 100 -5.79 2.30 0.82
CA ALA A 100 -5.44 1.66 2.08
C ALA A 100 -3.91 1.50 2.19
N THR A 101 -3.42 1.40 3.42
CA THR A 101 -2.08 0.92 3.74
C THR A 101 -2.11 -0.61 3.77
N VAL A 102 -1.09 -1.26 3.20
CA VAL A 102 -0.95 -2.72 3.26
C VAL A 102 0.43 -3.08 3.76
N THR A 103 0.47 -3.87 4.83
CA THR A 103 1.71 -4.20 5.56
C THR A 103 1.73 -5.69 5.85
N THR A 104 2.88 -6.35 5.64
CA THR A 104 3.05 -7.76 6.04
C THR A 104 2.95 -7.86 7.58
N ILE A 105 2.28 -8.90 8.09
CA ILE A 105 2.10 -9.09 9.54
C ILE A 105 3.34 -9.74 10.17
N GLY A 106 4.13 -10.45 9.38
CA GLY A 106 5.34 -11.14 9.78
C GLY A 106 6.18 -11.51 8.56
N PRO A 107 6.94 -12.62 8.62
CA PRO A 107 7.69 -13.11 7.47
C PRO A 107 6.78 -13.35 6.26
N ALA A 108 7.17 -12.81 5.11
CA ALA A 108 6.38 -12.89 3.87
C ALA A 108 7.27 -12.79 2.62
N GLU A 109 6.82 -13.44 1.56
CA GLU A 109 7.42 -13.36 0.22
C GLU A 109 6.40 -12.78 -0.76
N VAL A 110 6.84 -11.85 -1.61
CA VAL A 110 6.00 -11.17 -2.59
C VAL A 110 6.69 -11.06 -3.95
N LEU A 111 5.90 -11.07 -5.02
CA LEU A 111 6.32 -10.59 -6.33
C LEU A 111 5.84 -9.15 -6.50
N ARG A 112 6.75 -8.21 -6.71
CA ARG A 112 6.44 -6.82 -7.06
C ARG A 112 6.43 -6.66 -8.57
N ILE A 113 5.34 -6.12 -9.12
CA ILE A 113 5.19 -5.84 -10.55
C ILE A 113 5.05 -4.34 -10.73
N GLY A 114 5.99 -3.73 -11.45
CA GLY A 114 5.94 -2.30 -11.76
C GLY A 114 4.77 -1.93 -12.67
N ARG A 115 4.33 -0.67 -12.64
CA ARG A 115 3.21 -0.15 -13.44
C ARG A 115 3.36 -0.46 -14.94
N ASP A 116 4.55 -0.24 -15.51
CA ASP A 116 4.77 -0.41 -16.94
C ASP A 116 4.83 -1.88 -17.35
N ASP A 117 5.46 -2.72 -16.52
CA ASP A 117 5.44 -4.18 -16.66
C ASP A 117 4.01 -4.72 -16.61
N LEU A 118 3.24 -4.27 -15.61
CA LEU A 118 1.84 -4.66 -15.47
C LEU A 118 1.00 -4.25 -16.68
N ALA A 119 1.21 -3.03 -17.19
CA ALA A 119 0.49 -2.54 -18.36
C ALA A 119 0.79 -3.37 -19.62
N ARG A 120 2.02 -3.88 -19.76
CA ARG A 120 2.39 -4.84 -20.82
C ARG A 120 1.73 -6.19 -20.60
N LEU A 121 1.92 -6.78 -19.41
CA LEU A 121 1.38 -8.09 -19.05
C LEU A 121 -0.15 -8.15 -19.22
N LEU A 122 -0.88 -7.09 -18.86
CA LEU A 122 -2.33 -7.03 -19.04
C LEU A 122 -2.77 -7.11 -20.52
N LYS A 123 -1.95 -6.64 -21.45
CA LYS A 123 -2.23 -6.75 -22.89
C LYS A 123 -1.91 -8.14 -23.42
N GLU A 124 -0.91 -8.80 -22.84
CA GLU A 124 -0.38 -10.08 -23.31
C GLU A 124 -1.05 -11.30 -22.65
N ILE A 125 -1.55 -11.15 -21.42
CA ILE A 125 -2.07 -12.24 -20.59
C ILE A 125 -3.53 -11.92 -20.22
N PRO A 126 -4.51 -12.42 -20.99
CA PRO A 126 -5.94 -12.22 -20.69
C PRO A 126 -6.33 -12.73 -19.30
N ALA A 127 -5.76 -13.86 -18.86
CA ALA A 127 -6.02 -14.42 -17.53
C ALA A 127 -5.65 -13.45 -16.40
N LEU A 128 -4.56 -12.68 -16.54
CA LEU A 128 -4.15 -11.68 -15.56
C LEU A 128 -5.15 -10.53 -15.44
N ARG A 129 -5.70 -10.10 -16.57
CA ARG A 129 -6.74 -9.08 -16.61
C ARG A 129 -7.99 -9.55 -15.88
N GLU A 130 -8.47 -10.76 -16.19
CA GLU A 130 -9.62 -11.37 -15.52
C GLU A 130 -9.40 -11.50 -14.02
N THR A 131 -8.24 -12.01 -13.60
CA THR A 131 -7.87 -12.13 -12.19
C THR A 131 -7.89 -10.78 -11.49
N MET A 132 -7.27 -9.75 -12.08
CA MET A 132 -7.26 -8.41 -11.49
C MET A 132 -8.68 -7.86 -11.37
N GLU A 133 -9.53 -8.01 -12.38
CA GLU A 133 -10.93 -7.56 -12.36
C GLU A 133 -11.75 -8.28 -11.29
N ALA A 134 -11.58 -9.60 -11.15
CA ALA A 134 -12.23 -10.38 -10.10
C ALA A 134 -11.79 -9.94 -8.70
N THR A 135 -10.49 -9.71 -8.48
CA THR A 135 -9.97 -9.19 -7.21
C THR A 135 -10.49 -7.78 -6.91
N ALA A 136 -10.61 -6.92 -7.93
CA ALA A 136 -11.22 -5.59 -7.82
C ALA A 136 -12.62 -5.64 -7.23
N ALA A 137 -13.45 -6.51 -7.81
CA ALA A 137 -14.85 -6.61 -7.47
C ALA A 137 -15.02 -7.08 -6.02
N ARG A 138 -14.19 -8.04 -5.60
CA ARG A 138 -14.15 -8.52 -4.21
C ARG A 138 -13.76 -7.42 -3.23
N HIS A 139 -12.72 -6.64 -3.52
CA HIS A 139 -12.25 -5.58 -2.63
C HIS A 139 -13.19 -4.38 -2.56
N VAL A 140 -13.88 -4.02 -3.65
CA VAL A 140 -14.90 -2.94 -3.65
C VAL A 140 -16.11 -3.31 -2.79
N ALA A 141 -16.51 -4.59 -2.78
CA ALA A 141 -17.62 -5.06 -1.95
C ALA A 141 -17.28 -5.09 -0.45
N ALA A 142 -16.00 -5.22 -0.10
CA ALA A 142 -15.50 -5.31 1.27
C ALA A 142 -15.01 -3.97 1.85
N ALA A 143 -14.87 -2.92 1.04
CA ALA A 143 -14.40 -1.64 1.51
C ALA A 143 -15.48 -0.92 2.35
N PRO A 144 -15.18 -0.50 3.59
CA PRO A 144 -16.05 0.44 4.29
C PRO A 144 -16.22 1.71 3.44
N PRO A 145 -17.36 2.41 3.53
CA PRO A 145 -17.55 3.66 2.79
C PRO A 145 -16.36 4.58 3.08
N PRO A 146 -15.86 5.32 2.06
CA PRO A 146 -14.72 6.21 2.26
C PRO A 146 -15.03 7.08 3.49
N LYS A 147 -14.19 6.97 4.54
CA LYS A 147 -14.24 7.92 5.65
C LYS A 147 -14.29 9.30 4.99
N PRO A 148 -15.28 10.15 5.30
CA PRO A 148 -15.39 11.44 4.67
C PRO A 148 -14.02 12.09 4.77
N LYS A 149 -13.45 12.51 3.64
CA LYS A 149 -12.22 13.32 3.64
C LYS A 149 -12.41 14.31 4.78
N PRO A 150 -11.48 14.41 5.76
CA PRO A 150 -11.63 15.41 6.79
C PRO A 150 -11.86 16.70 6.03
N THR A 151 -13.08 17.22 6.13
CA THR A 151 -13.37 18.54 5.65
C THR A 151 -12.33 19.32 6.42
N HIS A 152 -11.33 19.89 5.74
CA HIS A 152 -10.63 21.01 6.32
C HIS A 152 -11.75 22.02 6.50
N SER A 153 -12.44 21.93 7.63
CA SER A 153 -13.26 22.98 8.15
C SER A 153 -12.25 24.10 8.17
N ARG A 154 -12.40 25.07 7.25
CA ARG A 154 -11.80 26.37 7.49
C ARG A 154 -12.20 26.64 8.92
N ILE A 155 -11.23 26.66 9.82
CA ILE A 155 -11.48 26.94 11.21
C ILE A 155 -12.08 28.34 11.18
N ASN A 156 -13.40 28.42 11.11
CA ASN A 156 -14.14 29.65 11.27
C ASN A 156 -14.34 29.82 12.78
N ALA A 157 -13.26 29.59 13.54
CA ALA A 157 -13.15 30.11 14.87
C ALA A 157 -12.75 31.55 14.67
N SER A 158 -13.67 32.46 14.99
CA SER A 158 -13.24 33.81 15.33
C SER A 158 -12.37 33.63 16.59
N VAL A 159 -11.05 33.58 16.41
CA VAL A 159 -10.13 33.54 17.54
C VAL A 159 -10.26 34.92 18.20
N PRO A 160 -10.69 35.00 19.47
CA PRO A 160 -10.66 36.26 20.20
C PRO A 160 -9.26 36.88 20.09
N SER A 161 -9.16 38.15 19.73
CA SER A 161 -7.87 38.84 19.56
C SER A 161 -7.00 38.71 20.81
N GLU A 162 -7.62 38.69 21.99
CA GLU A 162 -6.95 38.48 23.27
C GLU A 162 -6.23 37.12 23.37
N LEU A 163 -6.79 36.05 22.79
CA LEU A 163 -6.11 34.75 22.76
C LEU A 163 -4.92 34.75 21.80
N LEU A 164 -5.02 35.47 20.67
CA LEU A 164 -3.92 35.60 19.73
C LEU A 164 -2.76 36.39 20.35
N GLU A 165 -3.05 37.52 20.98
CA GLU A 165 -2.06 38.35 21.66
C GLU A 165 -1.36 37.58 22.80
N ARG A 166 -2.12 36.81 23.59
CA ARG A 166 -1.55 35.96 24.65
C ARG A 166 -0.64 34.87 24.08
N PHE A 167 -0.98 34.32 22.92
CA PHE A 167 -0.16 33.31 22.26
C PHE A 167 1.13 33.90 21.70
N GLU A 168 1.04 35.04 21.00
CA GLU A 168 2.21 35.77 20.47
C GLU A 168 3.16 36.18 21.61
N HIS A 169 2.63 36.73 22.70
CA HIS A 169 3.43 37.09 23.86
C HIS A 169 4.11 35.89 24.51
N ALA A 170 3.42 34.74 24.58
CA ALA A 170 4.00 33.51 25.10
C ALA A 170 5.11 32.96 24.19
N ALA A 171 4.93 33.04 22.87
CA ALA A 171 5.92 32.63 21.87
C ALA A 171 7.18 33.52 21.95
N ASP A 172 7.00 34.84 22.04
CA ASP A 172 8.09 35.81 22.20
C ASP A 172 8.85 35.60 23.52
N THR A 173 8.13 35.37 24.62
CA THR A 173 8.75 35.09 25.94
C THR A 173 9.56 33.79 25.91
N ALA A 174 9.11 32.81 25.12
CA ALA A 174 9.83 31.55 24.90
C ALA A 174 10.95 31.66 23.84
N GLY A 175 11.12 32.82 23.19
CA GLY A 175 12.14 33.05 22.16
C GLY A 175 11.92 32.27 20.87
N VAL A 176 10.69 31.81 20.61
CA VAL A 176 10.31 31.05 19.41
C VAL A 176 9.34 31.87 18.57
N GLY A 177 9.56 31.93 17.26
CA GLY A 177 8.61 32.57 16.36
C GLY A 177 7.26 31.86 16.39
N VAL A 178 6.17 32.63 16.21
CA VAL A 178 4.78 32.14 16.22
C VAL A 178 4.56 30.87 15.37
N PRO A 179 5.15 30.72 14.17
CA PRO A 179 5.00 29.48 13.40
C PRO A 179 5.64 28.25 14.07
N ALA A 180 6.82 28.41 14.67
CA ALA A 180 7.54 27.33 15.36
C ALA A 180 6.83 26.97 16.68
N ALA A 181 6.31 27.97 17.39
CA ALA A 181 5.50 27.75 18.58
C ALA A 181 4.21 26.97 18.26
N LEU A 182 3.56 27.28 17.13
CA LEU A 182 2.38 26.58 16.65
C LEU A 182 2.69 25.12 16.26
N GLU A 183 3.79 24.91 15.54
CA GLU A 183 4.25 23.57 15.14
C GLU A 183 4.56 22.69 16.37
N SER A 184 5.25 23.25 17.36
CA SER A 184 5.54 22.57 18.62
C SER A 184 4.25 22.24 19.39
N ALA A 185 3.34 23.21 19.52
CA ALA A 185 2.08 23.01 20.25
C ALA A 185 1.19 21.94 19.60
N LEU A 186 1.14 21.90 18.27
CA LEU A 186 0.41 20.88 17.53
C LEU A 186 1.06 19.51 17.68
N SER A 187 2.39 19.44 17.61
CA SER A 187 3.14 18.18 17.81
C SER A 187 2.89 17.61 19.20
N ASP A 188 2.99 18.45 20.25
CA ASP A 188 2.73 18.04 21.63
C ASP A 188 1.26 17.62 21.86
N TRP A 189 0.32 18.26 21.17
CA TRP A 189 -1.10 17.90 21.26
C TRP A 189 -1.36 16.54 20.58
N ILE A 190 -0.75 16.31 19.42
CA ILE A 190 -0.82 15.03 18.70
C ILE A 190 -0.18 13.92 19.53
N GLU A 191 0.97 14.13 20.14
CA GLU A 191 1.61 13.11 21.00
C GLU A 191 0.75 12.76 22.22
N ARG A 192 0.07 13.76 22.80
CA ARG A 192 -0.80 13.57 23.97
C ARG A 192 -2.14 12.91 23.64
N ASN A 193 -2.65 13.07 22.43
CA ASN A 193 -4.01 12.64 22.06
C ASN A 193 -4.04 11.60 20.92
N GLY A 194 -2.90 11.27 20.31
CA GLY A 194 -2.75 10.36 19.18
C GLY A 194 -2.36 8.92 19.54
N LYS A 195 -2.47 8.53 20.81
CA LYS A 195 -2.42 7.13 21.23
C LYS A 195 -3.81 6.70 21.67
N THR A 196 -4.61 6.16 20.75
CA THR A 196 -5.79 5.35 21.08
C THR A 196 -5.87 4.20 20.10
#